data_AF-A0A1I0P8F2-F1
#
_entry.id   AF-A0A1I0P8F2-F1
#
_cell.length_a   1.000
_cell.length_b   1.000
_cell.length_c   1.000
_cell.angle_alpha   90.00
_cell.angle_beta   90.00
_cell.angle_gamma   90.00
#
_symmetry.space_group_name_H-M   'P 1'
#
loop_
_entity.id
_entity.type
_entity.pdbx_description
1 polymer ?
#
loop_
_entity_poly.entity_id
_entity_poly.type
_entity_poly.pdbx_seq_one_letter_code
_entity_poly.pdbx_strand_id
1 'polypeptide(L)'
;MLEALPDDVVYYGGVAIVSLLVLARHYVGEHYFNDRARFWGPLRRHAIPILHRLFQRHDENLYAETEVGINEVVDIVDRSPEDILEDFAEAGYEPQPLASFATDWKGRPEVASWARYEGPKPFRGAPNFFRPRQVHVRLFEADDGTVITAHEEATSWRPDQWRDHYRGETMDVETGVVMVAFDLGLDHVIEEFTDPIEV
;
A
#
# COMPACT_ATOMS: atom_id res chain seq x y z
N MET A 1 -12.68 4.22 -30.83
CA MET A 1 -12.06 5.38 -30.19
C MET A 1 -13.07 5.84 -29.15
N LEU A 2 -12.89 5.46 -27.88
CA LEU A 2 -13.78 5.89 -26.81
C LEU A 2 -13.29 7.26 -26.36
N GLU A 3 -14.16 8.27 -26.41
CA GLU A 3 -13.86 9.63 -25.94
C GLU A 3 -13.45 9.61 -24.46
N ALA A 4 -12.63 10.58 -24.07
CA ALA A 4 -12.27 10.74 -22.67
C ALA A 4 -13.53 11.04 -21.84
N LEU A 5 -13.78 10.26 -20.78
CA LEU A 5 -14.83 10.51 -19.79
C LEU A 5 -14.55 11.84 -19.07
N PRO A 6 -15.59 12.60 -18.68
CA PRO A 6 -15.44 13.79 -17.85
C PRO A 6 -14.80 13.48 -16.48
N ASP A 7 -14.01 14.40 -15.94
CA ASP A 7 -13.32 14.27 -14.65
C ASP A 7 -14.26 13.87 -13.50
N ASP A 8 -15.46 14.47 -13.46
CA ASP A 8 -16.47 14.14 -12.46
C ASP A 8 -16.88 12.66 -12.53
N VAL A 9 -17.00 12.09 -13.73
CA VAL A 9 -17.36 10.68 -13.92
C VAL A 9 -16.26 9.77 -13.38
N VAL A 10 -14.99 10.12 -13.63
CA VAL A 10 -13.84 9.38 -13.10
C VAL A 10 -13.80 9.48 -11.58
N TYR A 11 -14.03 10.68 -11.05
CA TYR A 11 -14.06 10.92 -9.61
C TYR A 11 -15.15 10.10 -8.91
N TYR A 12 -16.40 10.22 -9.37
CA TYR A 12 -17.52 9.46 -8.80
C TYR A 12 -17.38 7.95 -9.05
N GLY A 13 -16.72 7.54 -10.15
CA GLY A 13 -16.36 6.15 -10.40
C GLY A 13 -15.40 5.59 -9.36
N GLY A 14 -14.32 6.33 -9.05
CA GLY A 14 -13.37 5.98 -7.99
C GLY A 14 -14.05 5.89 -6.62
N VAL A 15 -14.84 6.90 -6.26
CA VAL A 15 -15.66 6.91 -5.04
C VAL A 15 -16.56 5.69 -4.95
N ALA A 16 -17.25 5.33 -6.04
CA ALA A 16 -18.14 4.18 -6.09
C ALA A 16 -17.38 2.85 -5.91
N ILE A 17 -16.23 2.67 -6.57
CA ILE A 17 -15.40 1.47 -6.45
C ILE A 17 -14.91 1.29 -5.01
N VAL A 18 -14.33 2.33 -4.41
CA VAL A 18 -13.85 2.28 -3.02
C VAL A 18 -15.00 2.01 -2.06
N SER A 19 -16.15 2.67 -2.24
CA SER A 19 -17.34 2.45 -1.42
C SER A 19 -17.87 1.02 -1.51
N LEU A 20 -17.89 0.42 -2.71
CA LEU A 20 -18.28 -0.97 -2.91
C LEU A 20 -17.31 -1.95 -2.23
N LEU A 21 -16.00 -1.69 -2.30
CA LEU A 21 -14.99 -2.51 -1.65
C LEU A 21 -15.03 -2.37 -0.12
N VAL A 22 -15.31 -1.17 0.39
CA VAL A 22 -15.60 -0.97 1.82
C VAL A 22 -16.78 -1.83 2.27
N LEU A 23 -17.89 -1.82 1.51
CA LEU A 23 -19.06 -2.63 1.83
C LEU A 23 -18.70 -4.12 1.76
N ALA A 24 -17.97 -4.55 0.72
CA ALA A 24 -17.51 -5.93 0.60
C ALA A 24 -16.64 -6.34 1.81
N ARG A 25 -15.66 -5.52 2.19
CA ARG A 25 -14.82 -5.78 3.37
C ARG A 25 -15.63 -5.80 4.66
N HIS A 26 -16.67 -5.00 4.78
CA HIS A 26 -17.55 -5.04 5.95
C HIS A 26 -18.36 -6.35 6.06
N TYR A 27 -18.90 -6.85 4.95
CA TYR A 27 -19.77 -8.03 4.95
C TYR A 27 -19.03 -9.36 4.82
N VAL A 28 -17.92 -9.41 4.08
CA VAL A 28 -17.18 -10.64 3.77
C VAL A 28 -15.68 -10.54 4.12
N GLY A 29 -15.29 -9.52 4.88
CA GLY A 29 -13.90 -9.22 5.27
C GLY A 29 -13.17 -10.39 5.90
N GLU A 30 -13.83 -11.08 6.82
CA GLU A 30 -13.25 -12.23 7.54
C GLU A 30 -12.81 -13.38 6.63
N HIS A 31 -13.32 -13.45 5.40
CA HIS A 31 -12.99 -14.51 4.44
C HIS A 31 -12.06 -14.04 3.33
N TYR A 32 -12.21 -12.79 2.88
CA TYR A 32 -11.56 -12.30 1.67
C TYR A 32 -10.60 -11.14 1.90
N PHE A 33 -10.50 -10.55 3.09
CA PHE A 33 -9.66 -9.38 3.37
C PHE A 33 -8.82 -9.54 4.65
N ASN A 34 -8.57 -10.78 5.06
CA ASN A 34 -7.72 -11.13 6.20
C ASN A 34 -6.29 -11.46 5.76
N ASP A 35 -5.40 -11.64 6.71
CA ASP A 35 -4.01 -12.12 6.58
C ASP A 35 -3.84 -13.38 5.70
N ARG A 36 -4.87 -14.21 5.60
CA ARG A 36 -4.87 -15.46 4.81
C ARG A 36 -5.34 -15.26 3.36
N ALA A 37 -5.80 -14.08 2.98
CA ALA A 37 -6.34 -13.78 1.66
C ALA A 37 -5.23 -13.61 0.59
N ARG A 38 -4.43 -14.65 0.38
CA ARG A 38 -3.26 -14.65 -0.52
C ARG A 38 -3.62 -14.47 -2.00
N PHE A 39 -4.89 -14.59 -2.38
CA PHE A 39 -5.34 -14.41 -3.77
C PHE A 39 -5.22 -12.96 -4.26
N TRP A 40 -5.09 -11.98 -3.37
CA TRP A 40 -4.98 -10.58 -3.76
C TRP A 40 -3.72 -10.28 -4.56
N GLY A 41 -2.58 -10.90 -4.26
CA GLY A 41 -1.33 -10.68 -5.01
C GLY A 41 -1.51 -10.99 -6.51
N PRO A 42 -1.88 -12.24 -6.87
CA PRO A 42 -2.15 -12.59 -8.27
C PRO A 42 -3.27 -11.76 -8.91
N LEU A 43 -4.35 -11.46 -8.17
CA LEU A 43 -5.45 -10.65 -8.69
C LEU A 43 -5.01 -9.23 -9.02
N ARG A 44 -4.27 -8.58 -8.12
CA ARG A 44 -3.74 -7.23 -8.29
C ARG A 44 -2.82 -7.15 -9.51
N ARG A 45 -1.91 -8.11 -9.65
CA ARG A 45 -0.97 -8.19 -10.78
C ARG A 45 -1.63 -8.14 -12.16
N HIS A 46 -2.87 -8.62 -12.26
CA HIS A 46 -3.62 -8.60 -13.52
C HIS A 46 -4.64 -7.47 -13.60
N ALA A 47 -5.36 -7.19 -12.52
CA ALA A 47 -6.43 -6.20 -12.52
C ALA A 47 -5.88 -4.76 -12.52
N ILE A 48 -4.84 -4.49 -11.74
CA ILE A 48 -4.35 -3.14 -11.50
C ILE A 48 -3.74 -2.51 -12.76
N PRO A 49 -2.89 -3.18 -13.58
CA PRO A 49 -2.40 -2.59 -14.83
C PRO A 49 -3.52 -2.24 -15.82
N ILE A 50 -4.62 -3.00 -15.81
CA ILE A 50 -5.79 -2.69 -16.65
C ILE A 50 -6.48 -1.41 -16.14
N LEU A 51 -6.71 -1.32 -14.84
CA LEU A 51 -7.28 -0.14 -14.20
C LEU A 51 -6.38 1.09 -14.42
N HIS A 52 -5.06 0.93 -14.26
CA HIS A 52 -4.08 1.98 -14.48
C HIS A 52 -4.22 2.62 -15.87
N ARG A 53 -4.25 1.79 -16.93
CA ARG A 53 -4.41 2.28 -18.31
C ARG A 53 -5.76 2.94 -18.56
N LEU A 54 -6.80 2.58 -17.81
CA LEU A 54 -8.10 3.24 -17.89
C LEU A 54 -8.05 4.61 -17.21
N PHE A 55 -7.46 4.71 -16.01
CA PHE A 55 -7.38 5.96 -15.25
C PHE A 55 -6.37 6.95 -15.84
N GLN A 56 -5.20 6.51 -16.31
CA GLN A 56 -4.19 7.38 -16.93
C GLN A 56 -4.66 8.07 -18.21
N ARG A 57 -5.67 7.53 -18.90
CA ARG A 57 -6.27 8.22 -20.05
C ARG A 57 -7.02 9.49 -19.67
N HIS A 58 -7.33 9.67 -18.38
CA HIS A 58 -8.09 10.79 -17.87
C HIS A 58 -7.26 11.71 -16.97
N ASP A 59 -6.42 11.15 -16.10
CA ASP A 59 -5.52 11.91 -15.25
C ASP A 59 -4.13 11.27 -15.30
N GLU A 60 -3.18 11.95 -15.94
CA GLU A 60 -1.80 11.46 -16.09
C GLU A 60 -1.08 11.31 -14.74
N ASN A 61 -1.55 12.01 -13.70
CA ASN A 61 -1.01 11.94 -12.36
C ASN A 61 -1.62 10.80 -11.52
N LEU A 62 -2.70 10.17 -12.00
CA LEU A 62 -3.24 8.97 -11.35
C LEU A 62 -2.38 7.76 -11.73
N TYR A 63 -1.74 7.18 -10.73
CA TYR A 63 -1.06 5.91 -10.87
C TYR A 63 -1.85 4.80 -10.19
N ALA A 64 -1.84 3.65 -10.83
CA ALA A 64 -2.17 2.38 -10.20
C ALA A 64 -1.06 1.36 -10.45
N GLU A 65 -0.14 1.63 -11.38
CA GLU A 65 1.13 0.93 -11.54
C GLU A 65 2.28 1.90 -11.23
N THR A 66 3.29 1.46 -10.47
CA THR A 66 4.40 2.32 -10.01
C THR A 66 5.74 1.59 -9.99
N GLU A 67 6.84 2.34 -10.09
CA GLU A 67 8.19 1.85 -9.79
C GLU A 67 8.58 2.30 -8.38
N VAL A 68 9.03 1.38 -7.53
CA VAL A 68 9.49 1.67 -6.16
C VAL A 68 10.93 2.16 -6.18
N GLY A 69 11.19 3.27 -5.51
CA GLY A 69 12.53 3.83 -5.36
C GLY A 69 13.35 3.09 -4.31
N ILE A 70 14.69 3.10 -4.46
CA ILE A 70 15.60 2.50 -3.45
C ILE A 70 15.50 3.16 -2.08
N ASN A 71 15.03 4.40 -2.02
CA ASN A 71 14.79 5.14 -0.79
C ASN A 71 13.61 4.62 0.02
N GLU A 72 12.71 3.82 -0.57
CA GLU A 72 11.60 3.17 0.15
C GLU A 72 12.03 1.87 0.82
N VAL A 73 13.28 1.42 0.63
CA VAL A 73 13.77 0.16 1.21
C VAL A 73 13.92 0.30 2.72
N VAL A 74 13.31 -0.63 3.44
CA VAL A 74 13.53 -0.81 4.86
C VAL A 74 14.72 -1.72 5.07
N ASP A 75 14.70 -2.91 4.47
CA ASP A 75 15.76 -3.91 4.59
C ASP A 75 15.65 -4.98 3.48
N ILE A 76 16.70 -5.78 3.35
CA ILE A 76 16.74 -7.02 2.57
C ILE A 76 17.05 -8.16 3.53
N VAL A 77 16.02 -8.94 3.86
CA VAL A 77 16.14 -10.01 4.86
C VAL A 77 16.25 -11.37 4.20
N ASP A 78 17.13 -12.24 4.71
CA ASP A 78 17.27 -13.64 4.28
C ASP A 78 16.14 -14.51 4.85
N ARG A 79 14.90 -14.19 4.43
CA ARG A 79 13.65 -14.88 4.80
C ARG A 79 12.71 -14.91 3.59
N SER A 80 11.80 -15.88 3.59
CA SER A 80 10.74 -15.92 2.56
C SER A 80 9.73 -14.78 2.78
N PRO A 81 9.03 -14.32 1.72
CA PRO A 81 7.95 -13.36 1.88
C PRO A 81 6.89 -13.86 2.87
N GLU A 82 6.58 -15.15 2.86
CA GLU A 82 5.60 -15.76 3.75
C GLU A 82 5.95 -15.58 5.22
N ASP A 83 7.20 -15.80 5.61
CA ASP A 83 7.63 -15.66 7.00
C ASP A 83 7.53 -14.20 7.46
N ILE A 84 7.82 -13.25 6.59
CA ILE A 84 7.74 -11.81 6.90
C ILE A 84 6.29 -11.35 7.02
N LEU A 85 5.39 -11.92 6.21
CA LEU A 85 3.96 -11.62 6.30
C LEU A 85 3.34 -12.06 7.63
N GLU A 86 3.88 -13.11 8.27
CA GLU A 86 3.45 -13.52 9.61
C GLU A 86 3.82 -12.46 10.66
N ASP A 87 5.07 -11.96 10.64
CA ASP A 87 5.50 -10.86 11.52
C ASP A 87 4.65 -9.59 11.29
N PHE A 88 4.34 -9.27 10.03
CA PHE A 88 3.46 -8.16 9.70
C PHE A 88 2.04 -8.35 10.24
N ALA A 89 1.48 -9.55 10.13
CA ALA A 89 0.17 -9.84 10.71
C ALA A 89 0.19 -9.67 12.25
N GLU A 90 1.25 -10.10 12.92
CA GLU A 90 1.44 -9.92 14.37
C GLU A 90 1.56 -8.43 14.74
N ALA A 91 2.24 -7.63 13.92
CA ALA A 91 2.33 -6.17 14.05
C ALA A 91 1.03 -5.44 13.67
N GLY A 92 -0.01 -6.15 13.22
CA GLY A 92 -1.32 -5.60 12.91
C GLY A 92 -1.46 -5.01 11.50
N TYR A 93 -0.57 -5.39 10.59
CA TYR A 93 -0.76 -5.15 9.16
C TYR A 93 -1.77 -6.13 8.59
N GLU A 94 -2.51 -5.67 7.59
CA GLU A 94 -3.51 -6.48 6.87
C GLU A 94 -3.29 -6.34 5.36
N PRO A 95 -3.64 -7.32 4.51
CA PRO A 95 -3.53 -7.18 3.07
C PRO A 95 -4.20 -5.91 2.54
N GLN A 96 -3.53 -5.22 1.61
CA GLN A 96 -3.98 -3.96 1.06
C GLN A 96 -4.35 -4.09 -0.43
N PRO A 97 -5.55 -4.60 -0.75
CA PRO A 97 -6.00 -4.80 -2.13
C PRO A 97 -6.14 -3.52 -2.94
N LEU A 98 -6.32 -2.37 -2.29
CA LEU A 98 -6.51 -1.08 -2.94
C LEU A 98 -5.21 -0.34 -3.24
N ALA A 99 -4.04 -0.83 -2.85
CA ALA A 99 -2.78 -0.16 -3.22
C ALA A 99 -2.51 -0.20 -4.74
N SER A 100 -1.66 0.69 -5.25
CA SER A 100 -1.05 0.49 -6.57
C SER A 100 -0.22 -0.79 -6.61
N PHE A 101 -0.12 -1.41 -7.78
CA PHE A 101 0.76 -2.54 -8.04
C PHE A 101 2.14 -2.01 -8.43
N ALA A 102 3.19 -2.48 -7.78
CA ALA A 102 4.52 -1.95 -8.02
C ALA A 102 5.51 -2.96 -8.57
N THR A 103 6.51 -2.44 -9.29
CA THR A 103 7.78 -3.12 -9.58
C THR A 103 8.90 -2.41 -8.85
N ASP A 104 9.92 -3.13 -8.43
CA ASP A 104 11.11 -2.49 -7.88
C ASP A 104 12.06 -1.96 -8.97
N TRP A 105 13.14 -1.30 -8.54
CA TRP A 105 14.20 -0.76 -9.42
C TRP A 105 15.00 -1.82 -10.21
N LYS A 106 14.75 -3.11 -9.99
CA LYS A 106 15.29 -4.23 -10.78
C LYS A 106 14.23 -4.86 -11.70
N GLY A 107 13.02 -4.29 -11.77
CA GLY A 107 11.91 -4.79 -12.57
C GLY A 107 11.21 -6.02 -11.99
N ARG A 108 11.43 -6.33 -10.71
CA ARG A 108 10.79 -7.44 -10.01
C ARG A 108 9.40 -7.01 -9.56
N PRO A 109 8.34 -7.79 -9.83
CA PRO A 109 6.99 -7.45 -9.42
C PRO A 109 6.82 -7.61 -7.90
N GLU A 110 5.97 -6.77 -7.30
CA GLU A 110 5.54 -6.99 -5.90
C GLU A 110 4.90 -8.38 -5.76
N VAL A 111 5.21 -9.06 -4.66
CA VAL A 111 4.62 -10.36 -4.30
C VAL A 111 3.61 -10.23 -3.17
N ALA A 112 3.71 -9.17 -2.36
CA ALA A 112 2.73 -8.82 -1.34
C ALA A 112 2.62 -7.31 -1.14
N SER A 113 1.42 -6.85 -0.77
CA SER A 113 1.12 -5.46 -0.41
C SER A 113 0.17 -5.45 0.79
N TRP A 114 0.62 -4.84 1.89
CA TRP A 114 -0.04 -4.88 3.21
C TRP A 114 0.00 -3.50 3.85
N ALA A 115 -0.93 -3.20 4.74
CA ALA A 115 -0.99 -1.91 5.39
C ALA A 115 -1.45 -2.00 6.85
N ARG A 116 -0.87 -1.16 7.70
CA ARG A 116 -1.31 -0.88 9.08
C ARG A 116 -1.91 0.52 9.12
N TYR A 117 -3.08 0.68 9.75
CA TYR A 117 -3.88 1.90 9.65
C TYR A 117 -3.77 2.79 10.89
N GLU A 118 -3.63 4.10 10.68
CA GLU A 118 -3.17 5.05 11.69
C GLU A 118 -3.94 6.37 11.73
N GLY A 119 -3.91 7.01 12.90
CA GLY A 119 -4.65 8.24 13.18
C GLY A 119 -6.06 7.98 13.73
N PRO A 120 -6.82 9.03 14.10
CA PRO A 120 -8.12 8.89 14.75
C PRO A 120 -9.16 8.26 13.82
N LYS A 121 -10.10 7.50 14.41
CA LYS A 121 -11.27 7.01 13.68
C LYS A 121 -12.18 8.20 13.30
N PRO A 122 -12.74 8.22 12.07
CA PRO A 122 -13.58 9.34 11.64
C PRO A 122 -14.89 9.45 12.44
N PHE A 123 -15.39 8.33 12.99
CA PHE A 123 -16.54 8.28 13.88
C PHE A 123 -16.45 7.07 14.81
N ARG A 124 -17.23 7.10 15.90
CA ARG A 124 -17.29 6.00 16.87
C ARG A 124 -17.80 4.73 16.19
N GLY A 125 -17.04 3.64 16.31
CA GLY A 125 -17.39 2.34 15.70
C GLY A 125 -16.88 2.16 14.27
N ALA A 126 -16.22 3.16 13.67
CA ALA A 126 -15.58 2.97 12.37
C ALA A 126 -14.55 1.82 12.43
N PRO A 127 -14.43 1.02 11.35
CA PRO A 127 -13.36 0.02 11.23
C PRO A 127 -11.96 0.66 11.30
N ASN A 128 -10.93 -0.12 11.64
CA ASN A 128 -9.56 0.40 11.72
C ASN A 128 -9.04 0.85 10.35
N PHE A 129 -9.41 0.16 9.26
CA PHE A 129 -9.02 0.54 7.90
C PHE A 129 -9.62 1.86 7.42
N PHE A 130 -10.52 2.50 8.19
CA PHE A 130 -11.06 3.83 7.91
C PHE A 130 -10.25 4.98 8.53
N ARG A 131 -9.16 4.68 9.24
CA ARG A 131 -8.29 5.72 9.80
C ARG A 131 -7.61 6.49 8.65
N PRO A 132 -7.32 7.80 8.83
CA PRO A 132 -6.94 8.68 7.71
C PRO A 132 -5.63 8.30 7.03
N ARG A 133 -4.74 7.58 7.71
CA ARG A 133 -3.41 7.27 7.22
C ARG A 133 -3.11 5.78 7.32
N GLN A 134 -2.12 5.34 6.55
CA GLN A 134 -1.65 3.97 6.55
C GLN A 134 -0.13 3.92 6.40
N VAL A 135 0.51 3.02 7.12
CA VAL A 135 1.86 2.56 6.82
C VAL A 135 1.72 1.39 5.87
N HIS A 136 2.15 1.58 4.63
CA HIS A 136 2.01 0.61 3.56
C HIS A 136 3.36 -0.05 3.30
N VAL A 137 3.36 -1.38 3.31
CA VAL A 137 4.52 -2.20 3.00
C VAL A 137 4.31 -3.00 1.72
N ARG A 138 5.38 -3.15 0.96
CA ARG A 138 5.45 -4.07 -0.17
C ARG A 138 6.63 -5.01 0.00
N LEU A 139 6.46 -6.23 -0.51
CA LEU A 139 7.50 -7.25 -0.55
C LEU A 139 7.86 -7.58 -1.99
N PHE A 140 9.15 -7.79 -2.23
CA PHE A 140 9.70 -8.25 -3.50
C PHE A 140 10.67 -9.40 -3.26
N GLU A 141 10.54 -10.48 -4.02
CA GLU A 141 11.50 -11.58 -3.99
C GLU A 141 12.88 -11.11 -4.49
N ALA A 142 13.95 -11.56 -3.85
CA ALA A 142 15.33 -11.30 -4.20
C ALA A 142 16.18 -12.56 -4.24
N ASP A 143 17.30 -12.49 -4.94
CA ASP A 143 18.27 -13.59 -4.98
C ASP A 143 18.76 -13.96 -3.57
N ASP A 144 18.91 -12.95 -2.71
CA ASP A 144 19.43 -13.07 -1.34
C ASP A 144 18.32 -12.99 -0.26
N GLY A 145 17.06 -13.21 -0.63
CA GLY A 145 15.93 -13.19 0.32
C GLY A 145 14.75 -12.33 -0.13
N THR A 146 14.25 -11.46 0.73
CA THR A 146 13.08 -10.61 0.45
C THR A 146 13.42 -9.15 0.71
N VAL A 147 13.15 -8.28 -0.27
CA VAL A 147 13.19 -6.83 -0.08
C VAL A 147 11.89 -6.37 0.55
N ILE A 148 12.02 -5.59 1.63
CA ILE A 148 10.91 -4.92 2.31
C ILE A 148 10.98 -3.45 1.95
N THR A 149 9.88 -2.89 1.46
CA THR A 149 9.76 -1.45 1.20
C THR A 149 8.57 -0.86 1.94
N ALA A 150 8.66 0.40 2.33
CA ALA A 150 7.63 1.06 3.10
C ALA A 150 7.49 2.55 2.78
N HIS A 151 6.27 3.04 2.96
CA HIS A 151 5.98 4.47 3.09
C HIS A 151 4.70 4.65 3.91
N GLU A 152 4.52 5.84 4.45
CA GLU A 152 3.28 6.28 5.08
C GLU A 152 2.49 7.13 4.08
N GLU A 153 1.16 6.99 4.03
CA GLU A 153 0.33 7.73 3.08
C GLU A 153 -1.14 7.85 3.55
N ALA A 154 -1.94 8.65 2.85
CA ALA A 154 -3.39 8.64 3.03
C ALA A 154 -3.98 7.26 2.74
N THR A 155 -4.97 6.84 3.53
CA THR A 155 -5.56 5.52 3.32
C THR A 155 -6.37 5.46 2.02
N SER A 156 -6.24 4.36 1.29
CA SER A 156 -7.01 4.09 0.07
C SER A 156 -8.46 3.66 0.34
N TRP A 157 -8.79 3.29 1.58
CA TRP A 157 -10.13 2.83 1.97
C TRP A 157 -11.12 3.96 2.19
N ARG A 158 -10.66 5.21 2.22
CA ARG A 158 -11.51 6.37 2.40
C ARG A 158 -11.94 6.92 1.04
N PRO A 159 -13.25 6.89 0.71
CA PRO A 159 -13.73 7.40 -0.56
C PRO A 159 -13.46 8.89 -0.77
N ASP A 160 -13.16 9.66 0.27
CA ASP A 160 -12.77 11.06 0.17
C ASP A 160 -11.26 11.26 -0.04
N GLN A 161 -10.42 10.23 0.16
CA GLN A 161 -8.96 10.29 0.05
C GLN A 161 -8.38 9.43 -1.08
N TRP A 162 -9.21 8.65 -1.78
CA TRP A 162 -8.74 7.68 -2.79
C TRP A 162 -7.83 8.32 -3.85
N ARG A 163 -8.15 9.55 -4.29
CA ARG A 163 -7.37 10.25 -5.33
C ARG A 163 -5.99 10.63 -4.81
N ASP A 164 -5.92 11.18 -3.60
CA ASP A 164 -4.67 11.61 -2.97
C ASP A 164 -3.71 10.43 -2.79
N HIS A 165 -4.25 9.26 -2.43
CA HIS A 165 -3.50 8.00 -2.36
C HIS A 165 -2.91 7.61 -3.73
N TYR A 166 -3.72 7.56 -4.79
CA TYR A 166 -3.25 7.16 -6.12
C TYR A 166 -2.44 8.22 -6.87
N ARG A 167 -2.27 9.41 -6.30
CA ARG A 167 -1.37 10.45 -6.84
C ARG A 167 -0.05 10.55 -6.08
N GLY A 168 0.05 9.89 -4.92
CA GLY A 168 1.27 9.92 -4.10
C GLY A 168 1.53 11.27 -3.45
N GLU A 169 0.58 12.21 -3.51
CA GLU A 169 0.71 13.57 -2.94
C GLU A 169 0.95 13.55 -1.42
N THR A 170 0.60 12.44 -0.77
CA THR A 170 0.66 12.28 0.68
C THR A 170 1.73 11.30 1.15
N MET A 171 2.55 10.78 0.23
CA MET A 171 3.55 9.76 0.51
C MET A 171 4.70 10.33 1.35
N ASP A 172 4.96 9.72 2.50
CA ASP A 172 6.06 10.00 3.40
C ASP A 172 6.88 8.72 3.60
N VAL A 173 7.97 8.62 2.84
CA VAL A 173 8.83 7.44 2.81
C VAL A 173 9.60 7.29 4.12
N GLU A 174 10.16 8.38 4.64
CA GLU A 174 11.00 8.37 5.84
C GLU A 174 10.21 7.86 7.04
N THR A 175 9.01 8.41 7.27
CA THR A 175 8.13 7.96 8.35
C THR A 175 7.78 6.48 8.19
N GLY A 176 7.37 6.05 6.99
CA GLY A 176 7.00 4.66 6.75
C GLY A 176 8.15 3.68 7.00
N VAL A 177 9.36 4.00 6.54
CA VAL A 177 10.55 3.17 6.73
C VAL A 177 10.89 3.02 8.21
N VAL A 178 10.92 4.12 8.97
CA VAL A 178 11.20 4.11 10.41
C VAL A 178 10.17 3.29 11.18
N MET A 179 8.89 3.45 10.86
CA MET A 179 7.81 2.73 11.55
C MET A 179 7.86 1.23 11.30
N VAL A 180 8.16 0.81 10.07
CA VAL A 180 8.28 -0.61 9.73
C VAL A 180 9.54 -1.24 10.34
N ALA A 181 10.66 -0.53 10.32
CA ALA A 181 11.86 -0.98 11.01
C ALA A 181 11.60 -1.19 12.51
N PHE A 182 10.91 -0.24 13.16
CA PHE A 182 10.51 -0.39 14.56
C PHE A 182 9.55 -1.57 14.78
N ASP A 183 8.52 -1.72 13.95
CA ASP A 183 7.53 -2.80 14.06
C ASP A 183 8.16 -4.19 13.89
N LEU A 184 9.21 -4.31 13.07
CA LEU A 184 9.96 -5.56 12.83
C LEU A 184 11.16 -5.75 13.77
N GLY A 185 11.47 -4.79 14.65
CA GLY A 185 12.63 -4.85 15.53
C GLY A 185 13.98 -4.83 14.79
N LEU A 186 14.07 -4.06 13.70
CA LEU A 186 15.28 -3.92 12.90
C LEU A 186 16.16 -2.79 13.47
N ASP A 187 17.14 -3.18 14.30
CA ASP A 187 17.99 -2.25 15.06
C ASP A 187 18.86 -1.33 14.18
N HIS A 188 19.29 -1.81 13.00
CA HIS A 188 20.27 -1.11 12.15
C HIS A 188 19.74 0.16 11.50
N VAL A 189 18.43 0.27 11.27
CA VAL A 189 17.83 1.48 10.69
C VAL A 189 17.69 2.58 11.76
N ILE A 190 17.48 2.21 13.02
CA ILE A 190 17.28 3.17 14.13
C ILE A 190 18.58 3.92 14.47
N GLU A 191 19.74 3.26 14.31
CA GLU A 191 21.05 3.88 14.56
C GLU A 191 21.39 4.98 13.54
N GLU A 192 21.05 4.81 12.26
CA GLU A 192 21.37 5.79 11.20
C GLU A 192 20.56 7.10 11.33
N PHE A 193 19.38 7.06 11.95
CA PHE A 193 18.55 8.25 12.23
C PHE A 193 18.82 8.91 13.59
N THR A 194 19.64 8.29 14.45
CA THR A 194 20.00 8.87 15.77
C THR A 194 21.35 9.57 15.78
N ASP A 195 22.17 9.42 14.74
CA ASP A 195 23.36 10.26 14.56
C ASP A 195 22.95 11.67 14.13
N PRO A 196 23.32 12.71 14.90
CA PRO A 196 23.01 14.08 14.54
C PRO A 196 23.73 14.42 13.23
N ILE A 197 22.96 14.87 12.23
CA ILE A 197 23.51 15.51 11.03
C ILE A 197 24.45 16.63 11.51
N GLU A 198 25.77 16.46 11.30
CA GLU A 198 26.72 17.54 11.52
C GLU A 198 26.34 18.70 10.60
N VAL A 199 25.93 19.81 11.23
CA VAL A 199 25.50 21.07 10.58
C VAL A 199 26.72 21.88 10.14
#